data_AF-A0A962XN07-F1
#
_entry.id   AF-A0A962XN07-F1
#
_cell.length_a   1.000
_cell.length_b   1.000
_cell.length_c   1.000
_cell.angle_alpha   90.00
_cell.angle_beta   90.00
_cell.angle_gamma   90.00
#
_symmetry.space_group_name_H-M   'P 1'
#
loop_
_entity.id
_entity.type
_entity.pdbx_description
1 polymer ?
#
loop_
_entity_poly.entity_id
_entity_poly.type
_entity_poly.pdbx_seq_one_letter_code
_entity_poly.pdbx_strand_id
1 'polypeptide(L)'
;MPELDFKGKEFVYNHHLAIPHRPLIPHPDQSIGAPRLDGNLIIHGDNLHALKSLLPMYAGKVDCIFIDPPYNTGNEGWCYNDNVNSPMLRDWLNSNPVSIEDGLRHDKWLCMMWPRLRLLHELLSETGSLWMTLDDNEIHRARMMLDEVFKREEAFAACIVWQKKYATANDQTGIAPVHDYLLVYQKIDWRRNLLERTDNNNAAYRLEDEKGIFRISDYTCNRAVQCFST
;
A
#
# COMPACT_ATOMS: atom_id res chain seq x y z
N MET A 1 -14.90 14.65 4.12
CA MET A 1 -13.59 13.97 4.17
C MET A 1 -12.57 14.96 3.67
N PRO A 2 -11.43 15.17 4.35
CA PRO A 2 -10.36 16.02 3.84
C PRO A 2 -9.84 15.46 2.51
N GLU A 3 -9.46 16.35 1.60
CA GLU A 3 -8.88 15.98 0.30
C GLU A 3 -7.41 16.40 0.25
N LEU A 4 -6.58 15.58 -0.40
CA LEU A 4 -5.18 15.91 -0.64
C LEU A 4 -5.08 16.67 -1.97
N ASP A 5 -4.71 17.95 -1.92
CA ASP A 5 -4.43 18.73 -3.12
C ASP A 5 -2.93 18.69 -3.47
N PHE A 6 -2.61 18.48 -4.75
CA PHE A 6 -1.24 18.35 -5.25
C PHE A 6 -1.16 18.69 -6.74
N LYS A 7 0.02 19.13 -7.20
CA LYS A 7 0.18 19.56 -8.60
C LYS A 7 0.03 18.39 -9.55
N GLY A 8 -0.85 18.56 -10.54
CA GLY A 8 -1.11 17.58 -11.58
C GLY A 8 -2.19 16.57 -11.23
N LYS A 9 -2.83 16.68 -10.05
CA LYS A 9 -3.98 15.87 -9.65
C LYS A 9 -5.07 15.86 -10.72
N GLU A 10 -5.39 17.00 -11.32
CA GLU A 10 -6.40 17.13 -12.37
C GLU A 10 -6.12 16.28 -13.61
N PHE A 11 -4.85 16.03 -13.93
CA PHE A 11 -4.46 15.21 -15.08
C PHE A 11 -4.50 13.72 -14.77
N VAL A 12 -4.20 13.34 -13.53
CA VAL A 12 -4.14 11.92 -13.12
C VAL A 12 -5.45 11.39 -12.55
N TYR A 13 -6.35 12.28 -12.11
CA TYR A 13 -7.56 11.91 -11.36
C TYR A 13 -8.37 10.80 -12.05
N ASN A 14 -8.64 10.99 -13.33
CA ASN A 14 -9.36 10.05 -14.19
C ASN A 14 -8.44 9.31 -15.18
N HIS A 15 -7.12 9.40 -15.05
CA HIS A 15 -6.19 8.83 -16.02
C HIS A 15 -6.30 7.30 -16.15
N HIS A 16 -6.58 6.61 -15.03
CA HIS A 16 -6.88 5.17 -14.99
C HIS A 16 -8.01 4.74 -15.97
N LEU A 17 -8.96 5.63 -16.29
CA LEU A 17 -10.02 5.37 -17.26
C LEU A 17 -9.52 5.45 -18.71
N ALA A 18 -8.55 6.32 -18.97
CA ALA A 18 -7.97 6.56 -20.30
C ALA A 18 -6.89 5.52 -20.68
N ILE A 19 -6.41 4.70 -19.75
CA ILE A 19 -5.40 3.68 -20.03
C ILE A 19 -6.00 2.62 -20.97
N PRO A 20 -5.39 2.38 -22.15
CA PRO A 20 -5.87 1.36 -23.06
C PRO A 20 -5.66 -0.04 -22.48
N HIS A 21 -6.67 -0.89 -22.63
CA HIS A 21 -6.54 -2.31 -22.34
C HIS A 21 -5.53 -2.95 -23.32
N ARG A 22 -4.61 -3.75 -22.80
CA ARG A 22 -3.66 -4.54 -23.60
C ARG A 22 -3.88 -6.03 -23.32
N PRO A 23 -4.08 -6.87 -24.34
CA PRO A 23 -4.26 -8.30 -24.10
C PRO A 23 -2.98 -8.91 -23.50
N LEU A 24 -3.14 -9.89 -22.61
CA LEU A 24 -2.03 -10.67 -22.08
C LEU A 24 -1.56 -11.65 -23.16
N ILE A 25 -0.27 -11.61 -23.48
CA ILE A 25 0.35 -12.48 -24.50
C ILE A 25 1.22 -13.50 -23.76
N PRO A 26 0.91 -14.82 -23.82
CA PRO A 26 1.74 -15.84 -23.22
C PRO A 26 3.14 -15.84 -23.84
N HIS A 27 4.17 -16.02 -23.01
CA HIS A 27 5.55 -16.19 -23.47
C HIS A 27 5.96 -17.66 -23.28
N PRO A 28 5.90 -18.51 -24.33
CA PRO A 28 6.07 -19.96 -24.19
C PRO A 28 7.39 -20.34 -23.51
N ASP A 29 8.50 -19.69 -23.89
CA ASP A 29 9.83 -20.00 -23.36
C ASP A 29 10.03 -19.64 -21.88
N GLN A 30 9.14 -18.83 -21.31
CA GLN A 30 9.18 -18.41 -19.91
C GLN A 30 8.01 -18.99 -19.09
N SER A 31 7.13 -19.75 -19.74
CA SER A 31 5.94 -20.33 -19.11
C SER A 31 6.20 -21.77 -18.70
N ILE A 32 5.68 -22.16 -17.54
CA ILE A 32 5.71 -23.54 -17.07
C ILE A 32 4.30 -24.11 -17.14
N GLY A 33 4.10 -25.14 -17.96
CA GLY A 33 2.80 -25.76 -18.20
C GLY A 33 1.98 -25.10 -19.32
N ALA A 34 0.74 -25.55 -19.49
CA ALA A 34 -0.17 -24.96 -20.49
C ALA A 34 -0.55 -23.53 -20.07
N PRO A 35 -0.67 -22.58 -21.01
CA PRO A 35 -1.14 -21.23 -20.68
C PRO A 35 -2.53 -21.26 -20.06
N ARG A 36 -2.67 -20.68 -18.87
CA ARG A 36 -3.94 -20.58 -18.16
C ARG A 36 -4.05 -19.22 -17.49
N LEU A 37 -5.23 -18.62 -17.58
CA LEU A 37 -5.57 -17.36 -16.91
C LEU A 37 -6.24 -17.58 -15.55
N ASP A 38 -6.42 -18.82 -15.12
CA ASP A 38 -7.01 -19.22 -13.83
C ASP A 38 -5.95 -19.78 -12.85
N GLY A 39 -4.66 -19.68 -13.20
CA GLY A 39 -3.53 -20.13 -12.39
C GLY A 39 -2.62 -18.97 -11.96
N ASN A 40 -1.38 -19.31 -11.61
CA ASN A 40 -0.37 -18.32 -11.26
C ASN A 40 0.10 -17.57 -12.51
N LEU A 41 0.15 -16.24 -12.44
CA LEU A 41 0.56 -15.37 -13.53
C LEU A 41 1.76 -14.51 -13.13
N ILE A 42 2.75 -14.42 -14.02
CA ILE A 42 3.80 -13.42 -13.97
C ILE A 42 3.62 -12.55 -15.20
N ILE A 43 3.37 -11.25 -14.98
CA ILE A 43 3.12 -10.29 -16.05
C ILE A 43 4.31 -9.34 -16.14
N HIS A 44 4.96 -9.31 -17.29
CA HIS A 44 6.05 -8.39 -17.57
C HIS A 44 5.53 -7.17 -18.34
N GLY A 45 5.76 -5.98 -17.79
CA GLY A 45 5.41 -4.70 -18.40
C GLY A 45 5.24 -3.60 -17.37
N ASP A 46 4.84 -2.42 -17.82
CA ASP A 46 4.43 -1.35 -16.92
C ASP A 46 3.20 -1.80 -16.12
N ASN A 47 3.28 -1.66 -14.80
CA ASN A 47 2.24 -2.12 -13.88
C ASN A 47 0.89 -1.41 -14.12
N LEU A 48 0.86 -0.16 -14.58
CA LEU A 48 -0.39 0.55 -14.87
C LEU A 48 -1.15 -0.13 -16.02
N HIS A 49 -0.43 -0.52 -17.07
CA HIS A 49 -1.01 -1.29 -18.16
C HIS A 49 -1.36 -2.72 -17.74
N ALA A 50 -0.50 -3.40 -16.97
CA ALA A 50 -0.76 -4.74 -16.48
C ALA A 50 -2.03 -4.80 -15.61
N LEU A 51 -2.20 -3.84 -14.69
CA LEU A 51 -3.40 -3.72 -13.85
C LEU A 51 -4.65 -3.50 -14.71
N LYS A 52 -4.57 -2.63 -15.74
CA LYS A 52 -5.68 -2.40 -16.67
C LYS A 52 -6.04 -3.66 -17.47
N SER A 53 -5.05 -4.47 -17.82
CA SER A 53 -5.24 -5.75 -18.51
C SER A 53 -5.95 -6.79 -17.66
N LEU A 54 -5.81 -6.74 -16.34
CA LEU A 54 -6.43 -7.68 -15.41
C LEU A 54 -7.92 -7.39 -15.15
N LEU A 55 -8.37 -6.14 -15.29
CA LEU A 55 -9.73 -5.72 -14.95
C LEU A 55 -10.84 -6.62 -15.54
N PRO A 56 -10.85 -6.99 -16.83
CA PRO A 56 -11.96 -7.77 -17.40
C PRO A 56 -12.18 -9.13 -16.74
N MET A 57 -11.13 -9.71 -16.15
CA MET A 57 -11.17 -11.05 -15.55
C MET A 57 -11.22 -11.00 -14.03
N TYR A 58 -10.57 -10.02 -13.42
CA TYR A 58 -10.25 -10.00 -11.99
C TYR A 58 -10.84 -8.82 -11.19
N ALA A 59 -11.59 -7.91 -11.82
CA ALA A 59 -12.28 -6.84 -11.10
C ALA A 59 -13.16 -7.42 -9.98
N GLY A 60 -12.99 -6.90 -8.76
CA GLY A 60 -13.72 -7.36 -7.57
C GLY A 60 -13.37 -8.77 -7.08
N LYS A 61 -12.27 -9.39 -7.54
CA LYS A 61 -11.94 -10.79 -7.21
C LYS A 61 -10.62 -10.98 -6.48
N VAL A 62 -9.84 -9.91 -6.27
CA VAL A 62 -8.53 -10.02 -5.61
C VAL A 62 -8.70 -9.88 -4.10
N ASP A 63 -8.37 -10.93 -3.35
CA ASP A 63 -8.55 -10.95 -1.89
C ASP A 63 -7.42 -10.26 -1.11
N CYS A 64 -6.21 -10.26 -1.68
CA CYS A 64 -5.05 -9.65 -1.05
C CYS A 64 -4.19 -8.95 -2.10
N ILE A 65 -3.92 -7.68 -1.85
CA ILE A 65 -2.97 -6.88 -2.62
C ILE A 65 -1.83 -6.51 -1.68
N PHE A 66 -0.60 -6.85 -2.06
CA PHE A 66 0.60 -6.40 -1.37
C PHE A 66 1.49 -5.67 -2.36
N ILE A 67 1.88 -4.44 -2.03
CA ILE A 67 2.73 -3.61 -2.89
C ILE A 67 3.86 -2.96 -2.08
N ASP A 68 5.01 -2.86 -2.73
CA ASP A 68 6.22 -2.19 -2.24
C ASP A 68 6.62 -1.10 -3.25
N PRO A 69 5.92 0.05 -3.26
CA PRO A 69 6.22 1.13 -4.20
C PRO A 69 7.58 1.77 -3.89
N PRO A 70 8.17 2.54 -4.82
CA PRO A 70 9.37 3.34 -4.53
C PRO A 70 9.14 4.26 -3.32
N TYR A 71 10.08 4.30 -2.38
CA TYR A 71 9.94 5.08 -1.14
C TYR A 71 10.23 6.57 -1.34
N ASN A 72 10.74 6.94 -2.51
CA ASN A 72 10.99 8.33 -2.88
C ASN A 72 12.05 9.00 -1.99
N THR A 73 13.06 8.23 -1.57
CA THR A 73 14.17 8.71 -0.73
C THR A 73 15.00 9.82 -1.37
N GLY A 74 14.90 9.99 -2.70
CA GLY A 74 15.70 10.94 -3.49
C GLY A 74 17.02 10.39 -4.02
N ASN A 75 17.38 9.15 -3.63
CA ASN A 75 18.61 8.47 -4.08
C ASN A 75 18.34 7.33 -5.08
N GLU A 76 17.07 7.03 -5.34
CA GLU A 76 16.63 5.85 -6.09
C GLU A 76 16.71 6.02 -7.61
N GLY A 77 17.05 7.21 -8.11
CA GLY A 77 17.22 7.48 -9.55
C GLY A 77 15.99 7.16 -10.40
N TRP A 78 14.82 6.97 -9.78
CA TRP A 78 13.59 6.63 -10.47
C TRP A 78 13.01 7.87 -11.15
N CYS A 79 12.42 7.66 -12.33
CA CYS A 79 11.80 8.72 -13.12
C CYS A 79 10.32 8.42 -13.31
N TYR A 80 9.46 9.40 -13.06
CA TYR A 80 8.04 9.28 -13.35
C TYR A 80 7.79 9.39 -14.85
N ASN A 81 7.31 8.31 -15.48
CA ASN A 81 7.02 8.24 -16.92
C ASN A 81 5.72 7.47 -17.19
N ASP A 82 4.62 7.91 -16.58
CA ASP A 82 3.33 7.57 -17.14
C ASP A 82 3.20 8.41 -18.41
N ASN A 83 2.96 7.79 -19.57
CA ASN A 83 2.78 8.46 -20.86
C ASN A 83 1.46 9.26 -20.89
N VAL A 84 1.33 10.22 -19.98
CA VAL A 84 0.23 11.16 -19.86
C VAL A 84 0.11 11.94 -21.17
N ASN A 85 -1.11 12.03 -21.68
CA ASN A 85 -1.37 12.64 -22.99
C ASN A 85 -1.27 14.17 -22.98
N SER A 86 -1.00 14.79 -21.83
CA SER A 86 -0.81 16.24 -21.70
C SER A 86 0.62 16.64 -22.10
N PRO A 87 0.82 17.49 -23.14
CA PRO A 87 2.14 17.98 -23.53
C PRO A 87 2.88 18.70 -22.40
N MET A 88 2.16 19.48 -21.58
CA MET A 88 2.73 20.17 -20.42
C MET A 88 3.26 19.20 -19.37
N LEU A 89 2.54 18.10 -19.13
CA LEU A 89 2.96 17.10 -18.16
C LEU A 89 4.16 16.31 -18.72
N ARG A 90 4.20 16.01 -20.02
CA ARG A 90 5.39 15.40 -20.65
C ARG A 90 6.64 16.25 -20.49
N ASP A 91 6.59 17.55 -20.77
CA ASP A 91 7.76 18.42 -20.61
C ASP A 91 8.19 18.57 -19.14
N TRP A 92 7.21 18.62 -18.24
CA TRP A 92 7.42 18.64 -16.79
C TRP A 92 8.04 17.34 -16.25
N LEU A 93 7.69 16.18 -16.81
CA LEU A 93 8.22 14.87 -16.46
C LEU A 93 9.57 14.57 -17.12
N ASN A 94 9.78 15.05 -18.34
CA ASN A 94 11.02 14.86 -19.10
C ASN A 94 12.20 15.69 -18.57
N SER A 95 11.95 16.64 -17.66
CA SER A 95 12.97 17.47 -17.01
C SER A 95 13.76 16.71 -15.92
N ASN A 96 14.18 15.48 -16.20
CA ASN A 96 14.88 14.52 -15.33
C ASN A 96 16.05 15.10 -14.50
N PRO A 97 16.41 14.50 -13.34
CA PRO A 97 15.75 13.48 -12.52
C PRO A 97 15.07 14.03 -11.24
N VAL A 98 14.23 13.21 -10.59
CA VAL A 98 13.64 13.55 -9.27
C VAL A 98 14.71 13.42 -8.19
N SER A 99 15.39 14.52 -7.90
CA SER A 99 16.38 14.60 -6.82
C SER A 99 15.72 15.09 -5.52
N ILE A 100 16.45 15.06 -4.42
CA ILE A 100 16.01 15.67 -3.16
C ILE A 100 15.76 17.19 -3.27
N GLU A 101 16.38 17.83 -4.27
CA GLU A 101 16.24 19.27 -4.54
C GLU A 101 15.02 19.59 -5.41
N ASP A 102 14.36 18.57 -5.97
CA ASP A 102 13.14 18.74 -6.73
C ASP A 102 11.96 18.99 -5.78
N GLY A 103 11.55 20.25 -5.68
CA GLY A 103 10.39 20.66 -4.88
C GLY A 103 9.06 20.01 -5.31
N LEU A 104 9.03 19.33 -6.45
CA LEU A 104 7.86 18.64 -7.00
C LEU A 104 7.96 17.12 -6.91
N ARG A 105 8.99 16.59 -6.25
CA ARG A 105 9.23 15.16 -6.03
C ARG A 105 7.99 14.44 -5.48
N HIS A 106 7.34 15.03 -4.49
CA HIS A 106 6.16 14.45 -3.87
C HIS A 106 4.96 14.49 -4.82
N ASP A 107 4.71 15.61 -5.50
CA ASP A 107 3.64 15.71 -6.51
C ASP A 107 3.78 14.65 -7.61
N LYS A 108 5.01 14.41 -8.08
CA LYS A 108 5.32 13.39 -9.11
C LYS A 108 5.04 11.97 -8.61
N TRP A 109 5.42 11.66 -7.37
CA TRP A 109 5.10 10.37 -6.76
C TRP A 109 3.59 10.17 -6.61
N LEU A 110 2.87 11.21 -6.20
CA LEU A 110 1.41 11.15 -6.10
C LEU A 110 0.75 10.96 -7.47
N CYS A 111 1.24 11.66 -8.50
CA CYS A 111 0.79 11.48 -9.87
C CYS A 111 0.95 10.03 -10.35
N MET A 112 2.08 9.40 -10.02
CA MET A 112 2.39 8.02 -10.36
C MET A 112 1.50 7.01 -9.62
N MET A 113 1.31 7.20 -8.32
CA MET A 113 0.58 6.24 -7.50
C MET A 113 -0.93 6.32 -7.71
N TRP A 114 -1.47 7.51 -7.95
CA TRP A 114 -2.92 7.72 -8.06
C TRP A 114 -3.63 6.75 -9.02
N PRO A 115 -3.28 6.67 -10.31
CA PRO A 115 -4.00 5.80 -11.24
C PRO A 115 -3.81 4.31 -10.91
N ARG A 116 -2.67 3.93 -10.32
CA ARG A 116 -2.37 2.55 -9.88
C ARG A 116 -3.26 2.15 -8.71
N LEU A 117 -3.37 2.99 -7.68
CA LEU A 117 -4.23 2.74 -6.52
C LEU A 117 -5.70 2.67 -6.89
N ARG A 118 -6.15 3.49 -7.86
CA ARG A 118 -7.51 3.41 -8.40
C ARG A 118 -7.79 2.04 -9.03
N LEU A 119 -6.88 1.53 -9.86
CA LEU A 119 -7.02 0.20 -10.47
C LEU A 119 -6.93 -0.94 -9.44
N LEU A 120 -6.00 -0.85 -8.48
CA LEU A 120 -5.89 -1.83 -7.39
C LEU A 120 -7.19 -1.89 -6.57
N HIS A 121 -7.80 -0.74 -6.28
CA HIS A 121 -9.10 -0.67 -5.61
C HIS A 121 -10.23 -1.31 -6.44
N GLU A 122 -10.22 -1.21 -7.77
CA GLU A 122 -11.19 -1.88 -8.65
C GLU A 122 -10.99 -3.41 -8.71
N LEU A 123 -9.75 -3.88 -8.60
CA LEU A 123 -9.42 -5.30 -8.57
C LEU A 123 -9.80 -5.97 -7.24
N LEU A 124 -9.73 -5.22 -6.14
CA LEU A 124 -9.94 -5.73 -4.79
C LEU A 124 -11.39 -6.23 -4.59
N SER A 125 -11.54 -7.43 -4.03
CA SER A 125 -12.84 -8.00 -3.63
C SER A 125 -13.44 -7.25 -2.44
N GLU A 126 -14.75 -7.38 -2.21
CA GLU A 126 -15.43 -6.70 -1.09
C GLU A 126 -14.93 -7.15 0.30
N THR A 127 -14.37 -8.37 0.38
CA THR A 127 -13.71 -8.92 1.57
C THR A 127 -12.20 -8.79 1.53
N GLY A 128 -11.65 -8.10 0.52
CA GLY A 128 -10.23 -8.02 0.26
C GLY A 128 -9.50 -6.98 1.11
N SER A 129 -8.17 -7.14 1.18
CA SER A 129 -7.26 -6.21 1.86
C SER A 129 -6.12 -5.73 0.96
N LEU A 130 -5.70 -4.48 1.16
CA LEU A 130 -4.54 -3.86 0.54
C LEU A 130 -3.48 -3.57 1.59
N TRP A 131 -2.24 -3.91 1.29
CA TRP A 131 -1.06 -3.77 2.13
C TRP A 131 0.01 -3.02 1.35
N MET A 132 0.52 -1.91 1.90
CA MET A 132 1.52 -1.07 1.24
C MET A 132 2.66 -0.75 2.20
N THR A 133 3.88 -1.13 1.82
CA THR A 133 5.11 -0.81 2.55
C THR A 133 5.65 0.56 2.16
N LEU A 134 6.06 1.34 3.16
CA LEU A 134 6.54 2.72 3.01
C LEU A 134 7.58 3.03 4.10
N ASP A 135 8.47 3.98 3.84
CA ASP A 135 9.24 4.66 4.88
C ASP A 135 8.58 5.98 5.32
N ASP A 136 9.33 6.82 6.05
CA ASP A 136 8.86 8.12 6.52
C ASP A 136 8.56 9.15 5.40
N ASN A 137 9.08 8.97 4.17
CA ASN A 137 8.99 10.00 3.13
C ASN A 137 7.56 10.17 2.61
N GLU A 138 6.87 9.05 2.31
CA GLU A 138 5.58 9.08 1.62
C GLU A 138 4.42 8.51 2.42
N ILE A 139 4.65 7.95 3.61
CA ILE A 139 3.59 7.29 4.40
C ILE A 139 2.36 8.19 4.60
N HIS A 140 2.55 9.45 4.96
CA HIS A 140 1.44 10.36 5.25
C HIS A 140 0.65 10.71 4.00
N ARG A 141 1.33 10.89 2.85
CA ARG A 141 0.65 11.22 1.59
C ARG A 141 -0.04 9.99 0.99
N ALA A 142 0.60 8.83 1.08
CA ALA A 142 0.00 7.55 0.72
C ALA A 142 -1.27 7.28 1.54
N ARG A 143 -1.23 7.53 2.85
CA ARG A 143 -2.40 7.45 3.74
C ARG A 143 -3.54 8.34 3.27
N MET A 144 -3.27 9.63 3.03
CA MET A 144 -4.30 10.56 2.55
C MET A 144 -4.85 10.17 1.18
N MET A 145 -4.01 9.67 0.27
CA MET A 145 -4.44 9.19 -1.03
C MET A 145 -5.33 7.96 -0.93
N LEU A 146 -4.97 6.99 -0.09
CA LEU A 146 -5.78 5.79 0.13
C LEU A 146 -7.13 6.14 0.78
N ASP A 147 -7.16 7.07 1.73
CA ASP A 147 -8.42 7.59 2.29
C ASP A 147 -9.32 8.17 1.17
N GLU A 148 -8.75 8.93 0.24
CA GLU A 148 -9.48 9.48 -0.90
C GLU A 148 -9.92 8.42 -1.94
N VAL A 149 -9.11 7.38 -2.16
CA VAL A 149 -9.44 6.29 -3.09
C VAL A 149 -10.56 5.40 -2.56
N PHE A 150 -10.50 5.04 -1.27
CA PHE A 150 -11.48 4.15 -0.61
C PHE A 150 -12.75 4.89 -0.17
N LYS A 151 -12.68 6.21 0.05
CA LYS A 151 -13.83 7.09 0.41
C LYS A 151 -14.60 6.65 1.64
N ARG A 152 -13.94 5.94 2.55
CA ARG A 152 -14.53 5.36 3.76
C ARG A 152 -13.49 5.38 4.86
N GLU A 153 -13.83 5.98 6.00
CA GLU A 153 -12.91 6.07 7.13
C GLU A 153 -12.61 4.69 7.73
N GLU A 154 -13.62 3.80 7.76
CA GLU A 154 -13.50 2.43 8.27
C GLU A 154 -12.70 1.51 7.34
N ALA A 155 -12.33 1.99 6.13
CA ALA A 155 -11.46 1.25 5.25
C ALA A 155 -10.03 1.18 5.79
N PHE A 156 -9.59 2.19 6.55
CA PHE A 156 -8.28 2.13 7.20
C PHE A 156 -8.32 1.13 8.36
N ALA A 157 -7.55 0.05 8.24
CA ALA A 157 -7.52 -1.01 9.24
C ALA A 157 -6.40 -0.80 10.26
N ALA A 158 -5.19 -0.51 9.79
CA ALA A 158 -4.03 -0.33 10.67
C ALA A 158 -2.86 0.36 9.96
N CYS A 159 -1.97 0.94 10.76
CA CYS A 159 -0.60 1.25 10.38
C CYS A 159 0.31 0.38 11.25
N ILE A 160 1.00 -0.57 10.62
CA ILE A 160 1.93 -1.47 11.31
C ILE A 160 3.32 -0.89 11.21
N VAL A 161 4.02 -0.81 12.34
CA VAL A 161 5.43 -0.42 12.41
C VAL A 161 6.29 -1.67 12.26
N TRP A 162 7.07 -1.76 11.19
CA TRP A 162 7.97 -2.87 10.92
C TRP A 162 9.40 -2.52 11.29
N GLN A 163 9.91 -3.11 12.36
CA GLN A 163 11.29 -2.92 12.79
C GLN A 163 12.26 -3.59 11.80
N LYS A 164 13.01 -2.79 11.05
CA LYS A 164 13.99 -3.26 10.06
C LYS A 164 15.42 -3.38 10.62
N LYS A 165 15.71 -2.73 11.75
CA LYS A 165 17.02 -2.79 12.42
C LYS A 165 16.87 -3.11 13.92
N TYR A 166 17.66 -4.07 14.39
CA TYR A 166 17.74 -4.45 15.81
C TYR A 166 18.92 -3.82 16.53
N ALA A 167 20.00 -3.54 15.80
CA ALA A 167 21.21 -2.96 16.37
C ALA A 167 21.15 -1.42 16.36
N THR A 168 21.70 -0.81 17.40
CA THR A 168 21.90 0.64 17.49
C THR A 168 22.85 1.10 16.40
N ALA A 169 22.40 2.05 15.59
CA ALA A 169 23.23 2.70 14.58
C ALA A 169 24.16 3.71 15.28
N ASN A 170 25.45 3.39 15.40
CA ASN A 170 26.46 4.27 16.03
C ASN A 170 26.98 5.37 15.08
N ASP A 171 26.53 5.36 13.84
CA ASP A 171 26.85 6.30 12.76
C ASP A 171 25.79 7.40 12.60
N GLN A 172 24.70 7.35 13.38
CA GLN A 172 23.62 8.34 13.36
C GLN A 172 23.82 9.40 14.44
N THR A 173 23.74 10.67 14.05
CA THR A 173 23.80 11.82 14.97
C THR A 173 22.43 12.17 15.55
N GLY A 174 21.34 11.67 14.96
CA GLY A 174 19.95 11.92 15.37
C GLY A 174 19.20 10.66 15.76
N ILE A 175 17.87 10.68 15.62
CA ILE A 175 17.03 9.50 15.82
C ILE A 175 17.29 8.53 14.67
N ALA A 176 17.78 7.33 14.99
CA ALA A 176 18.05 6.31 14.00
C ALA A 176 16.75 5.79 13.37
N PRO A 177 16.64 5.74 12.03
CA PRO A 177 15.49 5.13 11.36
C PRO A 177 15.60 3.61 11.46
N VAL A 178 14.93 3.04 12.47
CA VAL A 178 14.97 1.61 12.80
C VAL A 178 13.75 0.83 12.32
N HIS A 179 12.75 1.53 11.78
CA HIS A 179 11.52 0.93 11.28
C HIS A 179 11.11 1.51 9.92
N ASP A 180 10.22 0.78 9.26
CA ASP A 180 9.37 1.21 8.16
C ASP A 180 7.91 0.98 8.56
N TYR A 181 6.99 1.27 7.66
CA TYR A 181 5.56 1.19 7.91
C TYR A 181 4.86 0.32 6.88
N LEU A 182 3.75 -0.26 7.30
CA LEU A 182 2.86 -1.04 6.45
C LEU A 182 1.43 -0.52 6.67
N LEU A 183 0.91 0.18 5.67
CA LEU A 183 -0.48 0.65 5.66
C LEU A 183 -1.40 -0.49 5.25
N VAL A 184 -2.46 -0.72 6.03
CA VAL A 184 -3.44 -1.76 5.79
C VAL A 184 -4.81 -1.14 5.57
N TYR A 185 -5.41 -1.43 4.42
CA TYR A 185 -6.76 -1.04 4.07
C TYR A 185 -7.62 -2.27 3.79
N GLN A 186 -8.90 -2.18 4.12
CA GLN A 186 -9.92 -3.14 3.75
C GLN A 186 -10.93 -2.54 2.78
N LYS A 187 -11.55 -3.39 1.96
CA LYS A 187 -12.65 -2.95 1.09
C LYS A 187 -13.95 -2.75 1.87
N ILE A 188 -14.56 -3.81 2.42
CA ILE A 188 -15.79 -3.73 3.23
C ILE A 188 -15.70 -4.50 4.55
N ASP A 189 -15.72 -5.83 4.50
CA ASP A 189 -15.75 -6.72 5.67
C ASP A 189 -14.57 -7.70 5.60
N TRP A 190 -13.35 -7.15 5.57
CA TRP A 190 -12.16 -7.97 5.54
C TRP A 190 -11.93 -8.64 6.90
N ARG A 191 -11.63 -9.94 6.88
CA ARG A 191 -11.32 -10.71 8.07
C ARG A 191 -9.91 -11.27 7.99
N ARG A 192 -9.17 -11.11 9.08
CA ARG A 192 -7.83 -11.67 9.22
C ARG A 192 -7.89 -13.18 9.33
N ASN A 193 -7.03 -13.87 8.58
CA ASN A 193 -6.73 -15.27 8.82
C ASN A 193 -5.82 -15.37 10.04
N LEU A 194 -6.39 -15.76 11.17
CA LEU A 194 -5.63 -15.93 12.41
C LEU A 194 -4.84 -17.23 12.34
N LEU A 195 -3.59 -17.18 12.81
CA LEU A 195 -2.80 -18.40 13.04
C LEU A 195 -3.38 -19.16 14.23
N GLU A 196 -3.34 -20.49 14.15
CA GLU A 196 -3.71 -21.34 15.27
C GLU A 196 -2.82 -21.05 16.49
N ARG A 197 -3.42 -21.11 17.67
CA ARG A 197 -2.68 -20.93 18.92
C ARG A 197 -1.86 -22.18 19.19
N THR A 198 -0.54 -22.03 19.18
CA THR A 198 0.38 -23.10 19.59
C THR A 198 0.41 -23.26 21.11
N ASP A 199 0.88 -24.40 21.60
CA ASP A 199 1.09 -24.63 23.03
C ASP A 199 2.04 -23.58 23.65
N ASN A 200 3.06 -23.15 22.90
CA ASN A 200 3.95 -22.07 23.32
C ASN A 200 3.21 -20.74 23.53
N ASN A 201 2.25 -20.41 22.66
CA ASN A 201 1.44 -19.20 22.81
C ASN A 201 0.55 -19.29 24.06
N ASN A 202 0.13 -20.49 24.43
CA ASN A 202 -0.74 -20.74 25.59
C ASN A 202 0.04 -20.88 26.90
N ALA A 203 1.33 -21.26 26.86
CA ALA A 203 2.16 -21.51 28.03
C ALA A 203 2.29 -20.33 29.01
N ALA A 204 2.06 -19.11 28.54
CA ALA A 204 2.05 -17.89 29.35
C ALA A 204 0.72 -17.66 30.10
N TYR A 205 -0.38 -18.26 29.64
CA TYR A 205 -1.72 -18.11 30.20
C TYR A 205 -1.98 -19.23 31.22
N ARG A 206 -1.67 -18.95 32.50
CA ARG A 206 -1.66 -19.95 33.58
C ARG A 206 -2.67 -19.70 34.70
N LEU A 207 -3.33 -18.55 34.66
CA LEU A 207 -4.27 -18.12 35.70
C LEU A 207 -5.68 -18.18 35.13
N GLU A 208 -6.69 -18.37 35.96
CA GLU A 208 -8.09 -18.49 35.54
C GLU A 208 -8.98 -17.66 36.47
N ASP A 209 -9.90 -16.89 35.88
CA ASP A 209 -10.96 -16.17 36.57
C ASP A 209 -12.33 -16.55 35.97
N GLU A 210 -13.40 -15.91 36.44
CA GLU A 210 -14.77 -16.15 35.95
C GLU A 210 -14.95 -15.88 34.44
N LYS A 211 -14.01 -15.20 33.78
CA LYS A 211 -14.03 -14.87 32.34
C LYS A 211 -13.06 -15.73 31.52
N GLY A 212 -12.29 -16.61 32.16
CA GLY A 212 -11.44 -17.60 31.51
C GLY A 212 -9.95 -17.45 31.82
N ILE A 213 -9.12 -18.10 30.99
CA ILE A 213 -7.68 -18.20 31.22
C ILE A 213 -6.97 -16.89 30.85
N PHE A 214 -6.16 -16.36 31.76
CA PHE A 214 -5.42 -15.12 31.62
C PHE A 214 -3.93 -15.25 32.01
N ARG A 215 -3.16 -14.21 31.71
CA ARG A 215 -1.79 -14.01 32.18
C ARG A 215 -1.66 -12.64 32.82
N ILE A 216 -0.86 -12.51 33.87
CA ILE A 216 -0.45 -11.20 34.37
C ILE A 216 0.60 -10.65 33.39
N SER A 217 0.42 -9.41 32.97
CA SER A 217 1.33 -8.70 32.08
C SER A 217 1.31 -7.22 32.47
N ASP A 218 2.35 -6.49 32.11
CA ASP A 218 2.34 -5.03 32.20
C ASP A 218 1.13 -4.47 31.45
N TYR A 219 0.58 -3.38 31.97
CA TYR A 219 -0.64 -2.76 31.46
C TYR A 219 -0.47 -2.36 29.99
N THR A 220 -1.15 -3.08 29.09
CA THR A 220 -0.94 -2.99 27.63
C THR A 220 -2.19 -2.51 26.89
N CYS A 221 -3.25 -2.10 27.59
CA CYS A 221 -4.48 -1.69 26.94
C CYS A 221 -4.54 -0.19 26.67
N ASN A 222 -4.84 0.14 25.41
CA ASN A 222 -5.34 1.44 24.99
C ASN A 222 -6.86 1.47 25.25
N ARG A 223 -7.28 1.44 26.51
CA ARG A 223 -8.63 1.92 26.86
C ARG A 223 -8.41 3.26 27.54
N ALA A 224 -8.82 4.33 26.86
CA ALA A 224 -9.17 5.56 27.55
C ALA A 224 -10.21 5.15 28.61
N VAL A 225 -9.76 5.02 29.85
CA VAL A 225 -10.67 5.04 30.98
C VAL A 225 -11.31 6.41 30.87
N GLN A 226 -12.59 6.46 30.45
CA GLN A 226 -13.44 7.55 30.85
C GLN A 226 -13.40 7.51 32.38
N CYS A 227 -12.51 8.32 32.96
CA CYS A 227 -12.66 8.76 34.33
C CYS A 227 -13.99 9.53 34.34
N PHE A 228 -15.08 8.81 34.57
CA PHE A 228 -16.36 9.43 34.79
C PHE A 228 -16.31 10.19 36.12
N SER A 229 -16.78 11.43 36.02
CA SER A 229 -17.57 12.19 36.99
C SER A 229 -16.93 12.60 38.32
N THR A 230 -16.77 13.94 38.42
CA THR A 230 -17.08 14.84 39.57
C THR A 230 -16.69 14.42 40.96
#